data_AF-A0A7S7MW27-F1
#
_entry.id   AF-A0A7S7MW27-F1
#
_cell.length_a   1.000
_cell.length_b   1.000
_cell.length_c   1.000
_cell.angle_alpha   90.00
_cell.angle_beta   90.00
_cell.angle_gamma   90.00
#
_symmetry.space_group_name_H-M   'P 1'
#
loop_
_entity.id
_entity.type
_entity.pdbx_description
1 polymer ?
#
loop_
_entity_poly.entity_id
_entity_poly.type
_entity_poly.pdbx_seq_one_letter_code
_entity_poly.pdbx_strand_id
1 'polypeptide(L)'
;MTLQWAVLMILIIATGILMETQQQAQTASDFASVDSLGRNFLVYRSAAAGFAQSNPGFSGKPDDTALNLPMWYVKPLGIEAYINAGTTYTFYNGTAPAGMPSTLVDLTQSTSVGVNRSGVLVSPKAGVTGIPIPSVIPDGAVTAVN
;
A
#
# COMPACT_ATOMS: atom_id res chain seq x y z
N MET A 1 37.42 11.82 40.87
CA MET A 1 35.94 11.71 40.93
C MET A 1 35.22 12.59 39.89
N THR A 2 35.79 13.71 39.43
CA THR A 2 35.17 14.59 38.40
C THR A 2 35.36 14.07 36.96
N LEU A 3 36.49 13.42 36.65
CA LEU A 3 36.82 12.94 35.31
C LEU A 3 35.87 11.82 34.83
N GLN A 4 35.48 10.89 35.71
CA GLN A 4 34.59 9.76 35.35
C GLN A 4 33.18 10.22 34.97
N TRP A 5 32.67 11.27 35.63
CA TRP A 5 31.37 11.86 35.31
C TRP A 5 31.36 12.56 33.95
N ALA A 6 32.47 13.23 33.61
CA ALA A 6 32.61 13.86 32.29
C ALA A 6 32.59 12.84 31.15
N VAL A 7 33.25 11.68 31.33
CA VAL A 7 33.23 10.60 30.33
C VAL A 7 31.83 10.01 30.17
N LEU A 8 31.10 9.79 31.26
CA LEU A 8 29.72 9.27 31.21
C LEU A 8 28.77 10.22 30.46
N MET A 9 28.88 11.53 30.67
CA MET A 9 28.07 12.53 29.97
C MET A 9 28.34 12.52 28.46
N ILE A 10 29.61 12.45 28.06
CA ILE A 10 29.99 12.39 26.64
C ILE A 10 29.45 11.11 26.00
N LEU A 11 29.48 9.97 26.73
CA LEU A 11 28.98 8.70 26.22
C LEU A 11 27.46 8.72 25.98
N ILE A 12 26.68 9.35 26.88
CA ILE A 12 25.22 9.47 26.77
C ILE A 12 24.83 10.39 25.59
N ILE A 13 25.56 11.48 25.38
CA ILE A 13 25.30 12.38 24.25
C ILE A 13 25.61 11.67 22.92
N ALA A 14 26.72 10.92 22.86
CA ALA A 14 27.10 10.17 21.66
C ALA A 14 26.08 9.07 21.30
N THR A 15 25.54 8.35 22.29
CA THR A 15 24.50 7.34 22.04
C THR A 15 23.17 7.96 21.61
N GLY A 16 22.80 9.13 22.14
CA GLY A 16 21.61 9.87 21.71
C GLY A 16 21.63 10.23 20.22
N ILE A 17 22.74 10.75 19.72
CA ILE A 17 22.91 11.13 18.29
C ILE A 17 22.83 9.89 17.38
N LEU A 18 23.39 8.76 17.81
CA LEU A 18 23.31 7.50 17.05
C LEU A 18 21.88 6.93 17.01
N MET A 19 21.12 7.07 18.10
CA MET A 19 19.73 6.62 18.16
C MET A 19 18.83 7.47 17.25
N GLU A 20 19.02 8.79 17.27
CA GLU A 20 18.24 9.73 16.45
C GLU A 20 18.49 9.52 14.95
N THR A 21 19.76 9.31 14.55
CA THR A 21 20.11 8.99 13.16
C THR A 21 19.58 7.64 12.70
N GLN A 22 19.58 6.61 13.56
CA GLN A 22 18.98 5.32 13.24
C GLN A 22 17.46 5.42 13.10
N GLN A 23 16.80 6.13 14.00
CA GLN A 23 15.34 6.27 13.99
C GLN A 23 14.86 7.10 12.79
N GLN A 24 15.63 8.12 12.42
CA GLN A 24 15.35 8.91 11.22
C GLN A 24 15.59 8.12 9.93
N ALA A 25 16.65 7.30 9.88
CA ALA A 25 16.92 6.41 8.75
C ALA A 25 15.83 5.34 8.60
N GLN A 26 15.36 4.77 9.71
CA GLN A 26 14.34 3.73 9.71
C GLN A 26 12.97 4.28 9.28
N THR A 27 12.61 5.47 9.77
CA THR A 27 11.39 6.16 9.35
C THR A 27 11.46 6.51 7.86
N ALA A 28 12.59 7.06 7.39
CA ALA A 28 12.78 7.38 5.98
C ALA A 28 12.75 6.14 5.07
N SER A 29 13.32 5.01 5.51
CA SER A 29 13.26 3.75 4.76
C SER A 29 11.84 3.19 4.69
N ASP A 30 11.08 3.28 5.78
CA ASP A 30 9.70 2.84 5.83
C ASP A 30 8.84 3.69 4.87
N PHE A 31 8.99 5.02 4.90
CA PHE A 31 8.31 5.91 3.94
C PHE A 31 8.70 5.64 2.49
N ALA A 32 9.99 5.43 2.18
CA ALA A 32 10.45 5.13 0.83
C ALA A 32 9.89 3.78 0.32
N SER A 33 9.79 2.79 1.21
CA SER A 33 9.22 1.48 0.86
C SER A 33 7.73 1.59 0.54
N VAL A 34 6.98 2.39 1.31
CA VAL A 34 5.54 2.58 1.12
C VAL A 34 5.25 3.42 -0.13
N ASP A 35 6.05 4.45 -0.43
CA ASP A 35 5.92 5.23 -1.67
C ASP A 35 6.15 4.37 -2.92
N SER A 36 7.22 3.57 -2.91
CA SER A 36 7.53 2.64 -4.00
C SER A 36 6.42 1.60 -4.20
N LEU A 37 5.91 1.03 -3.10
CA LEU A 37 4.80 0.08 -3.15
C LEU A 37 3.52 0.75 -3.68
N GLY A 38 3.24 1.99 -3.26
CA GLY A 38 2.11 2.77 -3.75
C GLY A 38 2.16 3.05 -5.25
N ARG A 39 3.33 3.40 -5.78
CA ARG A 39 3.55 3.58 -7.22
C ARG A 39 3.38 2.28 -8.01
N ASN A 40 3.95 1.18 -7.51
CA ASN A 40 3.78 -0.13 -8.14
C ASN A 40 2.32 -0.59 -8.15
N PHE A 41 1.61 -0.35 -7.05
CA PHE A 41 0.18 -0.63 -6.93
C PHE A 41 -0.65 0.14 -7.97
N LEU A 42 -0.32 1.42 -8.23
CA LEU A 42 -0.97 2.22 -9.26
C LEU A 42 -0.74 1.69 -10.68
N VAL A 43 0.49 1.26 -10.98
CA VAL A 43 0.83 0.64 -12.28
C VAL A 43 -0.02 -0.62 -12.47
N TYR A 44 -0.08 -1.47 -11.46
CA TYR A 44 -0.88 -2.70 -11.51
C TYR A 44 -2.38 -2.43 -11.63
N ARG A 45 -2.91 -1.45 -10.89
CA ARG A 45 -4.30 -0.99 -11.02
C ARG A 45 -4.62 -0.53 -12.44
N SER A 46 -3.72 0.23 -13.06
CA SER A 46 -3.93 0.73 -14.42
C SER A 46 -3.96 -0.40 -15.45
N ALA A 47 -3.09 -1.40 -15.31
CA ALA A 47 -3.08 -2.58 -16.19
C ALA A 47 -4.36 -3.42 -16.01
N ALA A 48 -4.81 -3.61 -14.76
CA ALA A 48 -6.03 -4.35 -14.46
C ALA A 48 -7.29 -3.65 -14.98
N ALA A 49 -7.36 -2.32 -14.84
CA ALA A 49 -8.45 -1.52 -15.41
C ALA A 49 -8.47 -1.59 -16.93
N GLY A 50 -7.30 -1.52 -17.59
CA GLY A 50 -7.19 -1.69 -19.03
C GLY A 50 -7.70 -3.07 -19.50
N PHE A 51 -7.35 -4.13 -18.77
CA PHE A 51 -7.82 -5.49 -19.06
C PHE A 51 -9.34 -5.64 -18.86
N ALA A 52 -9.90 -5.07 -17.79
CA ALA A 52 -11.34 -5.08 -17.55
C ALA A 52 -12.11 -4.31 -18.65
N GLN A 53 -11.54 -3.23 -19.16
CA GLN A 53 -12.14 -2.43 -20.23
C GLN A 53 -12.13 -3.16 -21.58
N SER A 54 -11.08 -3.93 -21.88
CA SER A 54 -11.06 -4.78 -23.08
C SER A 54 -11.87 -6.07 -22.91
N ASN A 55 -12.16 -6.49 -21.68
CA ASN A 55 -12.88 -7.73 -21.35
C ASN A 55 -14.03 -7.48 -20.34
N PRO A 56 -15.08 -6.72 -20.71
CA PRO A 56 -16.13 -6.30 -19.77
C PRO A 56 -16.94 -7.46 -19.19
N GLY A 57 -16.98 -8.63 -19.86
CA GLY A 57 -17.64 -9.83 -19.38
C GLY A 57 -16.80 -10.72 -18.46
N PHE A 58 -15.53 -10.37 -18.22
CA PHE A 58 -14.65 -11.16 -17.37
C PHE A 58 -14.96 -10.91 -15.89
N SER A 59 -15.13 -12.00 -15.14
CA SER A 59 -15.23 -11.98 -13.68
C SER A 59 -14.30 -13.02 -13.10
N GLY A 60 -13.39 -12.60 -12.22
CA GLY A 60 -12.38 -13.46 -11.64
C GLY A 60 -11.05 -12.73 -11.40
N LYS A 61 -10.03 -13.51 -11.03
CA LYS A 61 -8.65 -13.02 -10.92
C LYS A 61 -7.98 -13.11 -12.30
N PRO A 62 -7.62 -11.99 -12.94
CA PRO A 62 -6.86 -12.03 -14.19
C PRO A 62 -5.46 -12.62 -13.93
N ASP A 63 -4.93 -13.33 -14.92
CA ASP A 63 -3.53 -13.78 -14.89
C ASP A 63 -2.60 -12.57 -15.08
N ASP A 64 -1.46 -12.58 -14.39
CA ASP A 64 -0.45 -11.53 -14.50
C ASP A 64 0.10 -11.40 -15.92
N THR A 65 0.11 -12.50 -16.68
CA THR A 65 0.50 -12.52 -18.09
C THR A 65 -0.54 -11.91 -19.04
N ALA A 66 -1.80 -11.86 -18.62
CA ALA A 66 -2.89 -11.24 -19.38
C ALA A 66 -2.96 -9.73 -19.13
N LEU A 67 -2.34 -9.25 -18.04
CA LEU A 67 -2.21 -7.84 -17.74
C LEU A 67 -1.09 -7.24 -18.60
N ASN A 68 -1.36 -6.10 -19.25
CA ASN A 68 -0.38 -5.39 -20.08
C ASN A 68 0.64 -4.64 -19.19
N LEU A 69 1.44 -5.39 -18.44
CA LEU A 69 2.41 -4.86 -17.49
C LEU A 69 3.72 -4.47 -18.22
N PRO A 70 4.37 -3.37 -17.84
CA PRO A 70 5.66 -3.00 -18.40
C PRO A 70 6.74 -4.07 -18.15
N MET A 71 7.69 -4.26 -19.08
CA MET A 71 8.73 -5.30 -18.91
C MET A 71 9.66 -5.09 -17.71
N TRP A 72 9.77 -3.85 -17.21
CA TRP A 72 10.54 -3.53 -16.01
C TRP A 72 9.75 -3.79 -14.71
N TYR A 73 8.45 -4.06 -14.81
CA TYR A 73 7.57 -4.21 -13.66
C TYR A 73 7.71 -5.60 -13.04
N VAL A 74 8.20 -5.65 -11.81
CA VAL A 74 8.20 -6.86 -10.99
C VAL A 74 7.07 -6.72 -9.97
N LYS A 75 6.08 -7.61 -10.05
CA LYS A 75 4.93 -7.58 -9.17
C LYS A 75 5.36 -7.77 -7.70
N PRO A 76 5.07 -6.80 -6.82
CA PRO A 76 5.27 -6.97 -5.39
C PRO A 76 4.38 -8.08 -4.83
N LEU A 77 4.92 -8.88 -3.91
CA LEU A 77 4.17 -9.90 -3.17
C LEU A 77 2.96 -9.26 -2.45
N GLY A 78 1.82 -9.94 -2.49
CA GLY A 78 0.59 -9.49 -1.85
C GLY A 78 -0.28 -8.59 -2.72
N ILE A 79 0.20 -7.98 -3.80
CA ILE A 79 -0.68 -7.22 -4.70
C ILE A 79 -1.48 -8.18 -5.58
N GLU A 80 -2.80 -8.06 -5.58
CA GLU A 80 -3.70 -8.86 -6.40
C GLU A 80 -4.78 -8.00 -7.04
N ALA A 81 -5.41 -8.50 -8.10
CA ALA A 81 -6.58 -7.89 -8.70
C ALA A 81 -7.71 -8.90 -8.80
N TYR A 82 -8.93 -8.42 -8.62
CA TYR A 82 -10.15 -9.14 -8.87
C TYR A 82 -11.04 -8.27 -9.74
N ILE A 83 -11.61 -8.83 -10.79
CA ILE A 83 -12.52 -8.12 -11.69
C ILE A 83 -13.90 -8.74 -11.51
N ASN A 84 -14.92 -7.90 -11.45
CA ASN A 84 -16.31 -8.35 -11.42
C ASN A 84 -17.17 -7.47 -12.33
N ALA A 85 -17.67 -8.04 -13.42
CA ALA A 85 -18.57 -7.37 -14.37
C ALA A 85 -18.03 -6.00 -14.86
N GLY A 86 -16.73 -5.93 -15.14
CA GLY A 86 -16.05 -4.72 -15.62
C GLY A 86 -15.52 -3.79 -14.52
N THR A 87 -15.92 -3.96 -13.25
CA THR A 87 -15.32 -3.23 -12.12
C THR A 87 -14.05 -3.93 -11.66
N THR A 88 -12.98 -3.16 -11.48
CA THR A 88 -11.68 -3.70 -11.05
C THR A 88 -11.43 -3.39 -9.58
N TYR A 89 -11.09 -4.41 -8.81
CA TYR A 89 -10.71 -4.34 -7.41
C TYR A 89 -9.25 -4.75 -7.27
N THR A 90 -8.35 -3.79 -7.13
CA THR A 90 -6.95 -4.07 -6.82
C THR A 90 -6.78 -4.06 -5.32
N PHE A 91 -6.21 -5.11 -4.73
CA PHE A 91 -6.06 -5.20 -3.29
C PHE A 91 -4.70 -5.74 -2.87
N TYR A 92 -4.29 -5.41 -1.65
CA TYR A 92 -3.13 -5.99 -1.00
C TYR A 92 -3.57 -7.10 -0.04
N ASN A 93 -3.27 -8.35 -0.41
CA ASN A 93 -3.49 -9.55 0.37
C ASN A 93 -2.33 -9.74 1.36
N GLY A 94 -2.58 -9.40 2.63
CA GLY A 94 -1.62 -9.54 3.73
C GLY A 94 -1.65 -8.34 4.69
N THR A 95 -0.76 -8.34 5.67
CA THR A 95 -0.59 -7.21 6.59
C THR A 95 0.08 -6.07 5.82
N ALA A 96 -0.71 -5.07 5.42
CA ALA A 96 -0.16 -3.85 4.85
C ALA A 96 0.74 -3.15 5.89
N PRO A 97 1.93 -2.64 5.49
CA PRO A 97 2.76 -1.82 6.37
C PRO A 97 1.95 -0.65 6.95
N ALA A 98 2.23 -0.30 8.21
CA ALA A 98 1.58 0.85 8.85
C ALA A 98 1.80 2.11 8.00
N GLY A 99 0.72 2.82 7.65
CA GLY A 99 0.77 4.02 6.79
C GLY A 99 0.64 3.78 5.28
N MET A 100 0.54 2.53 4.82
CA MET A 100 0.24 2.22 3.42
C MET A 100 -1.13 2.75 2.94
N PRO A 101 -2.24 2.64 3.71
CA PRO A 101 -3.53 3.18 3.26
C PRO A 101 -3.52 4.71 3.12
N SER A 102 -2.88 5.44 4.03
CA SER A 102 -2.76 6.90 3.96
C SER A 102 -1.88 7.33 2.79
N THR A 103 -0.73 6.67 2.60
CA THR A 103 0.17 6.97 1.48
C THR A 103 -0.46 6.67 0.13
N LEU A 104 -1.24 5.58 0.03
CA LEU A 104 -2.00 5.29 -1.18
C LEU A 104 -3.09 6.32 -1.45
N VAL A 105 -3.79 6.82 -0.42
CA VAL A 105 -4.73 7.93 -0.57
C VAL A 105 -4.03 9.21 -1.00
N ASP A 106 -2.86 9.51 -0.44
CA ASP A 106 -2.08 10.69 -0.80
C ASP A 106 -1.54 10.61 -2.24
N LEU A 107 -1.08 9.43 -2.66
CA LEU A 107 -0.56 9.17 -4.01
C LEU A 107 -1.65 9.09 -5.08
N THR A 108 -2.80 8.51 -4.76
CA THR A 108 -3.91 8.36 -5.72
C THR A 108 -4.86 9.57 -5.73
N GLN A 109 -4.85 10.38 -4.66
CA GLN A 109 -5.83 11.44 -4.37
C GLN A 109 -7.30 11.01 -4.49
N SER A 110 -7.57 9.70 -4.56
CA SER A 110 -8.82 9.14 -5.01
C SER A 110 -9.65 8.60 -3.84
N THR A 111 -10.95 8.90 -3.85
CA THR A 111 -11.91 8.40 -2.85
C THR A 111 -12.25 6.92 -3.03
N SER A 112 -11.86 6.33 -4.16
CA SER A 112 -12.07 4.91 -4.49
C SER A 112 -10.97 4.00 -3.91
N VAL A 113 -10.09 4.52 -3.06
CA VAL A 113 -9.05 3.77 -2.35
C VAL A 113 -9.34 3.80 -0.86
N GLY A 114 -9.25 2.63 -0.24
CA GLY A 114 -9.57 2.47 1.17
C GLY A 114 -9.19 1.11 1.72
N VAL A 115 -9.63 0.83 2.93
CA VAL A 115 -9.48 -0.47 3.58
C VAL A 115 -10.82 -1.18 3.53
N ASN A 116 -10.83 -2.46 3.15
CA ASN A 116 -12.00 -3.29 3.31
C ASN A 116 -12.29 -3.45 4.81
N ARG A 117 -13.44 -2.98 5.28
CA ARG A 117 -13.90 -3.17 6.65
C ARG A 117 -15.31 -3.74 6.62
N SER A 118 -15.44 -5.00 7.03
CA SER A 118 -16.69 -5.77 7.04
C SER A 118 -17.38 -5.85 5.66
N GLY A 119 -16.59 -5.96 4.58
CA GLY A 119 -17.13 -6.07 3.21
C GLY A 119 -17.53 -4.75 2.58
N VAL A 120 -17.18 -3.62 3.20
CA VAL A 120 -17.41 -2.28 2.67
C VAL A 120 -16.09 -1.53 2.58
N LEU A 121 -15.89 -0.79 1.49
CA LEU A 121 -14.72 0.05 1.34
C LEU A 121 -14.80 1.26 2.29
N VAL A 122 -13.78 1.42 3.13
CA VAL A 122 -13.62 2.59 4.00
C VAL A 122 -12.43 3.40 3.51
N SER A 123 -12.71 4.53 2.88
CA SER A 123 -11.68 5.45 2.40
C SER A 123 -11.21 6.37 3.53
N PRO A 124 -9.90 6.55 3.75
CA PRO A 124 -9.37 7.57 4.65
C PRO A 124 -9.82 9.00 4.32
N LYS A 125 -10.15 9.30 3.06
CA LYS A 125 -10.55 10.64 2.59
C LYS A 125 -12.06 10.87 2.66
N ALA A 126 -12.86 9.84 2.37
CA ALA A 126 -14.32 9.95 2.25
C ALA A 126 -15.11 9.22 3.35
N GLY A 127 -14.44 8.48 4.24
CA GLY A 127 -15.09 7.62 5.22
C GLY A 127 -15.67 6.36 4.59
N VAL A 128 -16.78 5.86 5.12
CA VAL A 128 -17.47 4.67 4.60
C VAL A 128 -18.09 5.03 3.25
N THR A 129 -17.59 4.46 2.15
CA THR A 129 -18.04 4.85 0.80
C THR A 129 -19.30 4.10 0.36
N GLY A 130 -19.69 3.04 1.08
CA GLY A 130 -20.83 2.19 0.72
C GLY A 130 -20.57 1.28 -0.48
N ILE A 131 -19.34 1.25 -1.03
CA ILE A 131 -18.98 0.36 -2.13
C ILE A 131 -18.83 -1.06 -1.57
N PRO A 132 -19.65 -2.03 -2.04
CA PRO A 132 -19.56 -3.40 -1.59
C PRO A 132 -18.28 -4.04 -2.13
N ILE A 133 -17.56 -4.74 -1.26
CA ILE A 133 -16.33 -5.44 -1.60
C ILE A 133 -16.62 -6.94 -1.68
N PRO A 134 -16.26 -7.62 -2.79
CA PRO A 134 -16.43 -9.07 -2.91
C PRO A 134 -15.78 -9.84 -1.76
N SER A 135 -16.45 -10.90 -1.28
CA SER A 135 -15.99 -11.73 -0.15
C SER A 135 -14.65 -12.45 -0.38
N VAL A 136 -14.18 -12.48 -1.62
CA VAL A 136 -12.85 -12.99 -2.01
C VAL A 136 -11.73 -12.11 -1.46
N ILE A 137 -12.01 -10.83 -1.21
CA ILE A 137 -11.03 -9.87 -0.69
C ILE A 137 -11.08 -9.92 0.84
N PRO A 138 -9.96 -10.22 1.52
CA PRO A 138 -9.95 -10.35 2.97
C PRO A 138 -10.26 -9.01 3.67
N ASP A 139 -10.81 -9.11 4.87
CA ASP A 139 -11.04 -7.95 5.73
C ASP A 139 -9.70 -7.33 6.17
N GLY A 140 -9.63 -6.01 6.22
CA GLY A 140 -8.39 -5.27 6.49
C GLY A 140 -7.47 -5.09 5.28
N ALA A 141 -7.81 -5.67 4.12
CA ALA A 141 -7.04 -5.47 2.90
C ALA A 141 -7.16 -4.05 2.36
N VAL A 142 -6.03 -3.45 1.99
CA VAL A 142 -6.04 -2.15 1.29
C VAL A 142 -6.51 -2.40 -0.14
N THR A 143 -7.62 -1.77 -0.52
CA THR A 143 -8.33 -2.02 -1.78
C THR A 143 -8.54 -0.71 -2.53
N ALA A 144 -8.36 -0.76 -3.84
CA ALA A 144 -8.69 0.31 -4.78
C ALA A 144 -9.69 -0.21 -5.80
N VAL A 145 -10.74 0.57 -6.01
CA VAL A 145 -11.83 0.28 -6.95
C VAL A 145 -11.72 1.21 -8.15
N ASN A 146 -11.94 0.66 -9.34
CA ASN A 146 -12.00 1.40 -10.61
C ASN A 146 -13.24 1.03 -11.42
#